data_AF-H2ZNV4-F1
#
_entry.id   AF-H2ZNV4-F1
#
_cell.length_a   1.000
_cell.length_b   1.000
_cell.length_c   1.000
_cell.angle_alpha   90.00
_cell.angle_beta   90.00
_cell.angle_gamma   90.00
#
_symmetry.space_group_name_H-M   'P 1'
#
loop_
_entity.id
_entity.type
_entity.pdbx_description
1 polymer ?
#
loop_
_entity_poly.entity_id
_entity_poly.type
_entity_poly.pdbx_seq_one_letter_code
_entity_poly.pdbx_strand_id
1 'polypeptide(L)'
;MTTLPAINTKGNRASTNSVNERAASNASRRNTRFMTWRERELAKQQKIRDEKPTMAKVDTSMYRNSYKHNMCVEMLKEGFHKSFDELFNLIEQRKKTRLDAGMDSVLWHEKPLQEQTEKLDQLWLHLTKAEAALRVGKWEDVYAARHQLAQYFLSTNDQ
;
A
#
# COMPACT_ATOMS: atom_id res chain seq x y z
N MET A 1 37.64 -6.86 43.53
CA MET A 1 37.35 -7.95 44.47
C MET A 1 36.99 -7.34 45.82
N THR A 2 35.85 -7.78 46.38
CA THR A 2 35.54 -7.99 47.82
C THR A 2 35.63 -6.78 48.76
N THR A 3 34.51 -6.12 49.09
CA THR A 3 33.50 -6.45 50.15
C THR A 3 33.95 -6.14 51.58
N LEU A 4 33.31 -5.12 52.20
CA LEU A 4 32.64 -5.00 53.52
C LEU A 4 32.82 -6.12 54.59
N PRO A 5 32.41 -5.96 55.88
CA PRO A 5 31.98 -4.80 56.72
C PRO A 5 32.63 -4.83 58.15
N ALA A 6 32.20 -4.04 59.16
CA ALA A 6 31.30 -4.51 60.25
C ALA A 6 30.95 -3.34 61.21
N ILE A 7 29.67 -3.04 61.46
CA ILE A 7 28.77 -3.46 62.57
C ILE A 7 28.57 -2.36 63.63
N ASN A 8 27.42 -1.70 63.46
CA ASN A 8 26.39 -1.23 64.41
C ASN A 8 26.55 -1.46 65.93
N THR A 9 26.03 -0.48 66.70
CA THR A 9 25.20 -0.56 67.95
C THR A 9 25.76 0.32 69.07
N LYS A 10 25.03 1.12 69.87
CA LYS A 10 23.61 1.28 70.25
C LYS A 10 23.49 2.64 70.99
N GLY A 11 22.28 3.23 71.08
CA GLY A 11 22.03 4.28 72.09
C GLY A 11 20.72 5.07 71.97
N ASN A 12 19.60 4.43 72.35
CA ASN A 12 18.22 4.96 72.42
C ASN A 12 17.98 6.16 73.36
N ARG A 13 17.01 7.04 73.00
CA ARG A 13 15.79 7.45 73.75
C ARG A 13 15.13 8.65 73.04
N ALA A 14 13.81 8.86 72.97
CA ALA A 14 12.63 8.21 73.57
C ALA A 14 11.33 8.67 72.84
N SER A 15 10.27 7.85 72.95
CA SER A 15 8.83 8.19 73.20
C SER A 15 8.05 9.08 72.19
N THR A 16 6.79 8.85 71.80
CA THR A 16 5.63 8.15 72.42
C THR A 16 4.51 7.84 71.38
N ASN A 17 3.72 6.77 71.66
CA ASN A 17 2.26 6.52 71.47
C ASN A 17 1.64 6.39 70.05
N SER A 18 1.20 5.18 69.62
CA SER A 18 -0.12 4.50 69.75
C SER A 18 -1.23 5.11 68.86
N VAL A 19 -2.01 4.39 68.04
CA VAL A 19 -3.04 3.36 68.35
C VAL A 19 -3.54 2.67 67.04
N ASN A 20 -3.93 1.39 67.15
CA ASN A 20 -4.85 0.59 66.31
C ASN A 20 -4.43 0.03 64.94
N GLU A 21 -3.90 -1.20 64.96
CA GLU A 21 -4.23 -2.24 64.00
C GLU A 21 -5.54 -2.94 64.42
N ARG A 22 -6.52 -3.05 63.51
CA ARG A 22 -7.48 -4.17 63.33
C ARG A 22 -8.68 -3.69 62.51
N ALA A 23 -8.65 -3.95 61.20
CA ALA A 23 -9.80 -4.33 60.36
C ALA A 23 -9.50 -4.02 58.88
N ALA A 24 -9.01 -5.00 58.11
CA ALA A 24 -9.24 -5.03 56.65
C ALA A 24 -8.79 -6.34 55.98
N SER A 25 -8.89 -7.50 56.64
CA SER A 25 -8.78 -8.80 55.96
C SER A 25 -10.19 -9.33 55.68
N ASN A 26 -10.88 -8.75 54.69
CA ASN A 26 -12.04 -9.36 54.01
C ASN A 26 -12.64 -8.41 52.96
N ALA A 27 -11.98 -8.24 51.82
CA ALA A 27 -12.60 -7.61 50.65
C ALA A 27 -12.02 -8.10 49.31
N SER A 28 -11.65 -9.37 49.20
CA SER A 28 -11.47 -10.01 47.88
C SER A 28 -12.84 -10.47 47.36
N ARG A 29 -13.81 -9.56 47.28
CA ARG A 29 -14.98 -9.77 46.41
C ARG A 29 -14.51 -9.46 45.00
N ARG A 30 -14.37 -10.50 44.17
CA ARG A 30 -14.17 -10.37 42.72
C ARG A 30 -15.28 -9.47 42.19
N ASN A 31 -14.95 -8.20 41.95
CA ASN A 31 -15.84 -7.27 41.31
C ASN A 31 -15.89 -7.66 39.83
N THR A 32 -16.76 -8.59 39.48
CA THR A 32 -17.15 -8.79 38.07
C THR A 32 -17.94 -7.56 37.67
N ARG A 33 -17.20 -6.51 37.33
CA ARG A 33 -17.71 -5.26 36.81
C ARG A 33 -18.47 -5.61 35.54
N PHE A 34 -19.80 -5.59 35.61
CA PHE A 34 -20.64 -5.79 34.43
C PHE A 34 -20.33 -4.65 33.46
N MET A 35 -19.72 -5.00 32.32
CA MET A 35 -19.42 -4.04 31.26
C MET A 35 -20.71 -3.33 30.87
N THR A 36 -20.65 -2.00 30.91
CA THR A 36 -21.71 -1.14 30.40
C THR A 36 -21.93 -1.40 28.91
N TRP A 37 -23.11 -1.05 28.40
CA TRP A 37 -23.41 -1.20 26.98
C TRP A 37 -22.41 -0.44 26.09
N ARG A 38 -21.91 0.72 26.54
CA ARG A 38 -20.85 1.49 25.85
C ARG A 38 -19.53 0.74 25.83
N GLU A 39 -19.08 0.20 26.96
CA GLU A 39 -17.84 -0.56 27.02
C GLU A 39 -17.90 -1.82 26.14
N ARG A 40 -19.08 -2.47 26.08
CA ARG A 40 -19.31 -3.62 25.21
C ARG A 40 -19.24 -3.25 23.74
N GLU A 41 -19.74 -2.08 23.36
CA GLU A 41 -19.68 -1.58 21.98
C GLU A 41 -18.25 -1.20 21.57
N LEU A 42 -17.52 -0.53 22.47
CA LEU A 42 -16.09 -0.23 22.25
C LEU A 42 -15.27 -1.51 22.13
N ALA A 43 -15.50 -2.50 23.00
CA ALA A 43 -14.83 -3.79 22.93
C ALA A 43 -15.13 -4.54 21.61
N LYS A 44 -16.36 -4.46 21.11
CA LYS A 44 -16.72 -5.00 19.78
C LYS A 44 -15.99 -4.27 18.65
N GLN A 45 -15.97 -2.95 18.65
CA GLN A 45 -15.27 -2.17 17.62
C GLN A 45 -13.77 -2.44 17.63
N GLN A 46 -13.18 -2.58 18.82
CA GLN A 46 -11.78 -2.89 18.99
C GLN A 46 -11.46 -4.32 18.52
N LYS A 47 -12.31 -5.29 18.87
CA LYS A 47 -12.20 -6.67 18.36
C LYS A 47 -12.28 -6.72 16.84
N ILE A 48 -13.20 -5.97 16.21
CA ILE A 48 -13.29 -5.86 14.74
C ILE A 48 -12.02 -5.25 14.15
N ARG A 49 -11.43 -4.24 14.81
CA ARG A 49 -10.19 -3.60 14.36
C ARG A 49 -8.99 -4.53 14.49
N ASP A 50 -8.93 -5.33 15.54
CA ASP A 50 -7.86 -6.29 15.81
C ASP A 50 -7.99 -7.55 14.93
N GLU A 51 -9.22 -7.96 14.60
CA GLU A 51 -9.52 -9.06 13.66
C GLU A 51 -9.29 -8.66 12.21
N LYS A 52 -9.33 -7.35 11.89
CA LYS A 52 -9.09 -6.88 10.52
C LYS A 52 -7.60 -7.02 10.19
N PRO A 53 -7.23 -7.79 9.17
CA PRO A 53 -5.84 -7.86 8.74
C PRO A 53 -5.35 -6.46 8.40
N THR A 54 -4.20 -6.09 8.96
CA THR A 54 -3.56 -4.81 8.67
C THR A 54 -2.98 -4.91 7.25
N MET A 55 -3.81 -4.64 6.25
CA MET A 55 -3.37 -4.56 4.85
C MET A 55 -2.24 -3.53 4.76
N ALA A 56 -1.11 -3.88 4.14
CA ALA A 56 -0.10 -2.88 3.87
C ALA A 56 -0.71 -1.80 2.96
N LYS A 57 -0.19 -0.56 3.03
CA LYS A 57 -0.66 0.53 2.15
C LYS A 57 -0.56 0.14 0.67
N VAL A 58 0.42 -0.69 0.32
CA VAL A 58 0.63 -1.27 -1.01
C VAL A 58 -0.55 -2.16 -1.40
N ASP A 59 -0.99 -3.08 -0.54
CA ASP A 59 -2.10 -4.01 -0.80
C ASP A 59 -3.43 -3.28 -0.99
N THR A 60 -3.64 -2.20 -0.22
CA THR A 60 -4.85 -1.37 -0.35
C THR A 60 -4.88 -0.62 -1.69
N SER A 61 -3.72 -0.19 -2.21
CA SER A 61 -3.65 0.54 -3.47
C SER A 61 -3.98 -0.36 -4.67
N MET A 62 -3.52 -1.62 -4.66
CA MET A 62 -3.83 -2.59 -5.71
C MET A 62 -5.33 -2.79 -5.91
N TYR A 63 -6.10 -2.77 -4.81
CA TYR A 63 -7.55 -2.95 -4.85
C TYR A 63 -8.32 -1.66 -5.22
N ARG A 64 -7.79 -0.48 -4.90
CA ARG A 64 -8.50 0.81 -5.11
C ARG A 64 -8.26 1.41 -6.48
N ASN A 65 -7.12 1.13 -7.07
CA ASN A 65 -6.67 1.75 -8.30
C ASN A 65 -7.15 0.97 -9.51
N SER A 66 -7.35 1.66 -10.64
CA SER A 66 -7.56 0.99 -11.91
C SER A 66 -6.28 0.28 -12.36
N TYR A 67 -6.43 -0.71 -13.24
CA TYR A 67 -5.31 -1.44 -13.82
C TYR A 67 -4.27 -0.51 -14.46
N LYS A 68 -4.70 0.44 -15.31
CA LYS A 68 -3.83 1.49 -15.89
C LYS A 68 -3.05 2.23 -14.79
N HIS A 69 -3.72 2.61 -13.70
CA HIS A 69 -3.09 3.40 -12.66
C HIS A 69 -1.99 2.59 -11.94
N ASN A 70 -2.25 1.33 -11.60
CA ASN A 70 -1.23 0.47 -10.99
C ASN A 70 -0.02 0.27 -11.91
N MET A 71 -0.27 0.01 -13.20
CA MET A 71 0.79 -0.09 -14.21
C MET A 71 1.65 1.18 -14.27
N CYS A 72 1.04 2.37 -14.33
CA CYS A 72 1.78 3.63 -14.32
C CYS A 72 2.62 3.79 -13.04
N VAL A 73 2.07 3.43 -11.88
CA VAL A 73 2.80 3.47 -10.60
C VAL A 73 4.01 2.52 -10.63
N GLU A 74 3.86 1.32 -11.18
CA GLU A 74 4.95 0.35 -11.32
C GLU A 74 6.05 0.86 -12.25
N MET A 75 5.71 1.38 -13.43
CA MET A 75 6.69 1.99 -14.34
C MET A 75 7.51 3.09 -13.68
N LEU A 76 6.86 3.98 -12.92
CA LEU A 76 7.53 5.07 -12.22
C LEU A 76 8.40 4.57 -11.06
N LYS A 77 7.97 3.54 -10.33
CA LYS A 77 8.77 2.90 -9.26
C LYS A 77 10.06 2.27 -9.81
N GLU A 78 9.99 1.69 -11.00
CA GLU A 78 11.13 1.05 -11.67
C GLU A 78 12.01 2.03 -12.46
N GLY A 79 11.65 3.32 -12.48
CA GLY A 79 12.41 4.39 -13.14
C GLY A 79 12.26 4.43 -14.65
N PHE A 80 11.15 3.90 -15.19
CA PHE A 80 10.80 3.95 -16.62
C PHE A 80 10.00 5.20 -16.97
N HIS A 81 10.60 6.37 -16.77
CA HIS A 81 9.91 7.66 -16.97
C HIS A 81 9.61 7.94 -18.43
N LYS A 82 10.53 7.59 -19.35
CA LYS A 82 10.32 7.86 -20.78
C LYS A 82 9.21 6.98 -21.36
N SER A 83 9.21 5.70 -20.98
CA SER A 83 8.15 4.76 -21.35
C SER A 83 6.81 5.18 -20.76
N PHE A 84 6.80 5.68 -19.51
CA PHE A 84 5.60 6.20 -18.88
C PHE A 84 5.04 7.39 -19.66
N ASP A 85 5.88 8.38 -19.99
CA ASP A 85 5.46 9.55 -20.75
C ASP A 85 4.92 9.16 -22.13
N GLU A 86 5.59 8.24 -22.83
CA GLU A 86 5.15 7.73 -24.13
C GLU A 86 3.78 7.03 -24.03
N LEU A 87 3.61 6.11 -23.07
CA LEU A 87 2.35 5.41 -22.84
C LEU A 87 1.21 6.39 -22.49
N PHE A 88 1.47 7.34 -21.59
CA PHE A 88 0.48 8.32 -21.15
C PHE A 88 0.02 9.19 -22.33
N ASN A 89 0.96 9.66 -23.14
CA ASN A 89 0.67 10.46 -24.33
C ASN A 89 -0.15 9.68 -25.36
N LEU A 90 0.16 8.39 -25.60
CA LEU A 90 -0.63 7.54 -26.51
C LEU A 90 -2.09 7.38 -26.05
N ILE A 91 -2.31 7.20 -24.74
CA ILE A 91 -3.65 7.07 -24.18
C ILE A 91 -4.43 8.38 -24.32
N GLU A 92 -3.83 9.52 -23.98
CA GLU A 92 -4.51 10.81 -24.12
C GLU A 92 -4.73 11.17 -25.59
N GLN A 93 -3.81 10.83 -26.50
CA GLN A 93 -3.99 11.03 -27.93
C GLN A 93 -5.16 10.20 -28.46
N ARG A 94 -5.26 8.90 -28.15
CA ARG A 94 -6.40 8.07 -28.60
C ARG A 94 -7.73 8.59 -28.04
N LYS A 95 -7.74 9.04 -26.79
CA LYS A 95 -8.91 9.67 -26.16
C LYS A 95 -9.30 10.96 -26.86
N LYS A 96 -8.32 11.81 -27.21
CA LYS A 96 -8.54 13.03 -27.99
C LYS A 96 -9.10 12.72 -29.37
N THR A 97 -8.50 11.79 -30.11
CA THR A 97 -9.00 11.37 -31.43
C THR A 97 -10.44 10.89 -31.35
N ARG A 98 -10.79 10.12 -30.32
CA ARG A 98 -12.16 9.65 -30.11
C ARG A 98 -13.13 10.79 -29.82
N LEU A 99 -12.74 11.77 -28.99
CA LEU A 99 -13.56 12.95 -28.70
C LEU A 99 -13.77 13.80 -29.96
N ASP A 100 -12.70 14.00 -30.74
CA ASP A 100 -12.72 14.80 -31.97
C ASP A 100 -13.55 14.12 -33.09
N ALA A 101 -13.61 12.77 -33.11
CA ALA A 101 -14.42 12.00 -34.07
C ALA A 101 -15.94 12.06 -33.79
N GLY A 102 -16.35 12.40 -32.56
CA GLY A 102 -17.75 12.53 -32.19
C GLY A 102 -18.49 11.21 -31.97
N MET A 103 -19.73 11.31 -31.46
CA MET A 103 -20.53 10.19 -30.96
C MET A 103 -20.99 9.21 -32.05
N ASP A 104 -21.08 9.67 -33.29
CA ASP A 104 -21.52 8.86 -34.44
C ASP A 104 -20.36 8.04 -35.06
N SER A 105 -19.13 8.21 -34.56
CA SER A 105 -17.97 7.52 -35.09
C SER A 105 -17.83 6.10 -34.53
N VAL A 106 -17.28 5.19 -35.34
CA VAL A 106 -16.92 3.83 -34.91
C VAL A 106 -15.96 3.87 -33.71
N LEU A 107 -15.02 4.83 -33.72
CA LEU A 107 -14.06 5.07 -32.64
C LEU A 107 -14.71 5.40 -31.30
N TRP A 108 -15.91 6.00 -31.28
CA TRP A 108 -16.64 6.31 -30.06
C TRP A 108 -17.14 5.05 -29.35
N HIS A 109 -17.57 4.07 -30.13
CA HIS A 109 -18.11 2.80 -29.63
C HIS A 109 -17.03 1.77 -29.31
N GLU A 110 -15.80 1.98 -29.78
CA GLU A 110 -14.66 1.16 -29.37
C GLU A 110 -14.32 1.34 -27.89
N LYS A 111 -13.90 0.23 -27.28
CA LYS A 111 -13.42 0.22 -25.90
C LYS A 111 -12.23 1.19 -25.77
N PRO A 112 -12.18 2.09 -24.76
CA PRO A 112 -11.05 2.99 -24.61
C PRO A 112 -9.76 2.22 -24.36
N LEU A 113 -8.62 2.72 -24.86
CA LEU A 113 -7.31 2.07 -24.73
C LEU A 113 -6.96 1.73 -23.26
N GLN A 114 -7.31 2.62 -22.32
CA GLN A 114 -7.09 2.43 -20.88
C GLN A 114 -7.83 1.23 -20.25
N GLU A 115 -8.81 0.64 -20.94
CA GLU A 115 -9.54 -0.54 -20.48
C GLU A 115 -9.21 -1.79 -21.32
N GLN A 116 -8.35 -1.66 -22.32
CA GLN A 116 -7.85 -2.76 -23.14
C GLN A 116 -6.56 -3.32 -22.52
N THR A 117 -6.70 -4.14 -21.48
CA THR A 117 -5.57 -4.62 -20.65
C THR A 117 -4.48 -5.31 -21.48
N GLU A 118 -4.86 -6.16 -22.43
CA GLU A 118 -3.89 -6.86 -23.31
C GLU A 118 -3.02 -5.89 -24.12
N LYS A 119 -3.61 -4.82 -24.66
CA LYS A 119 -2.86 -3.81 -25.43
C LYS A 119 -1.97 -2.97 -24.51
N LEU A 120 -2.45 -2.67 -23.31
CA LEU A 120 -1.65 -1.99 -22.30
C LEU A 120 -0.45 -2.86 -21.87
N ASP A 121 -0.64 -4.17 -21.70
CA ASP A 121 0.45 -5.11 -21.40
C ASP A 121 1.52 -5.11 -22.51
N GLN A 122 1.11 -5.12 -23.78
CA GLN A 122 2.06 -5.07 -24.90
C GLN A 122 2.81 -3.74 -24.98
N LEU A 123 2.10 -2.63 -24.80
CA LEU A 123 2.73 -1.31 -24.73
C LEU A 123 3.73 -1.25 -23.57
N TRP A 124 3.31 -1.66 -22.38
CA TRP A 124 4.17 -1.68 -21.19
C TRP A 124 5.43 -2.53 -21.41
N LEU A 125 5.26 -3.78 -21.87
CA LEU A 125 6.36 -4.71 -22.09
C LEU A 125 7.40 -4.16 -23.07
N HIS A 126 6.96 -3.68 -24.24
CA HIS A 126 7.88 -3.27 -25.30
C HIS A 126 8.49 -1.89 -25.06
N LEU A 127 7.74 -0.94 -24.48
CA LEU A 127 8.27 0.38 -24.13
C LEU A 127 9.34 0.26 -23.04
N THR A 128 9.05 -0.46 -21.95
CA THR A 128 10.02 -0.66 -20.85
C THR A 128 11.26 -1.43 -21.31
N LYS A 129 11.09 -2.45 -22.16
CA LYS A 129 12.22 -3.18 -22.78
C LYS A 129 13.08 -2.26 -23.65
N ALA A 130 12.46 -1.40 -24.46
CA ALA A 130 13.17 -0.44 -25.28
C ALA A 130 13.93 0.59 -24.42
N GLU A 131 13.32 1.12 -23.36
CA GLU A 131 14.00 2.05 -22.46
C GLU A 131 15.14 1.36 -21.67
N ALA A 132 14.93 0.13 -21.20
CA ALA A 132 15.98 -0.64 -20.54
C ALA A 132 17.20 -0.86 -21.46
N ALA A 133 16.96 -1.25 -22.71
CA ALA A 133 18.01 -1.41 -23.73
C ALA A 133 18.72 -0.09 -24.04
N LEU A 134 17.97 1.00 -24.12
CA LEU A 134 18.52 2.34 -24.34
C LEU A 134 19.45 2.76 -23.20
N ARG A 135 19.11 2.46 -21.94
CA ARG A 135 19.96 2.76 -20.76
C ARG A 135 21.33 2.09 -20.82
N VAL A 136 21.43 0.93 -21.46
CA VAL A 136 22.69 0.18 -21.63
C VAL A 136 23.32 0.37 -23.02
N GLY A 137 22.78 1.26 -23.85
CA GLY A 137 23.32 1.57 -25.18
C GLY A 137 23.13 0.48 -26.24
N LYS A 138 22.23 -0.49 -26.03
CA LYS A 138 21.97 -1.60 -26.96
C LYS A 138 20.90 -1.23 -27.97
N TRP A 139 21.29 -0.51 -29.02
CA TRP A 139 20.35 0.00 -30.02
C TRP A 139 19.59 -1.10 -30.78
N GLU A 140 20.23 -2.23 -31.10
CA GLU A 140 19.56 -3.37 -31.76
C GLU A 140 18.34 -3.85 -30.95
N ASP A 141 18.48 -3.97 -29.63
CA ASP A 141 17.40 -4.37 -28.73
C ASP A 141 16.30 -3.31 -28.65
N VAL A 142 16.64 -2.02 -28.73
CA VAL A 142 15.66 -0.91 -28.82
C VAL A 142 14.82 -1.05 -30.08
N TYR A 143 15.46 -1.24 -31.23
CA TYR A 143 14.77 -1.41 -32.50
C TYR A 143 13.93 -2.69 -32.53
N ALA A 144 14.45 -3.80 -32.01
CA ALA A 144 13.72 -5.05 -31.92
C ALA A 144 12.46 -4.91 -31.06
N ALA A 145 12.55 -4.27 -29.89
CA ALA A 145 11.40 -4.04 -29.02
C ALA A 145 10.33 -3.18 -29.71
N ARG A 146 10.73 -2.09 -30.37
CA ARG A 146 9.81 -1.23 -31.13
C ARG A 146 9.19 -1.95 -32.34
N HIS A 147 9.97 -2.76 -33.03
CA HIS A 147 9.50 -3.54 -34.17
C HIS A 147 8.45 -4.58 -33.75
N GLN A 148 8.70 -5.30 -32.65
CA GLN A 148 7.74 -6.27 -32.10
C GLN A 148 6.41 -5.60 -31.72
N LEU A 149 6.47 -4.40 -31.11
CA LEU A 149 5.27 -3.64 -30.79
C LEU A 149 4.49 -3.23 -32.04
N ALA A 150 5.18 -2.76 -33.09
CA ALA A 150 4.55 -2.43 -34.36
C ALA A 150 3.93 -3.67 -35.02
N GLN A 151 4.62 -4.81 -35.01
CA GLN A 151 4.09 -6.09 -35.52
C GLN A 151 2.84 -6.54 -34.77
N TYR A 152 2.80 -6.36 -33.45
CA TYR A 152 1.61 -6.67 -32.66
C TYR A 152 0.39 -5.87 -33.17
N PHE A 153 0.49 -4.54 -33.26
CA PHE A 153 -0.63 -3.71 -33.72
C PHE A 153 -1.01 -3.94 -35.19
N LEU A 154 -0.04 -4.26 -36.04
CA LEU A 154 -0.31 -4.67 -37.42
C LEU A 154 -1.10 -6.00 -37.46
N SER A 155 -0.76 -6.96 -36.60
CA SER A 155 -1.42 -8.27 -36.55
C SER A 155 -2.84 -8.20 -35.98
N THR A 156 -3.13 -7.24 -35.11
CA THR A 156 -4.46 -7.05 -34.51
C THR A 156 -5.40 -6.21 -35.39
N ASN A 157 -4.96 -5.78 -36.58
CA ASN A 157 -5.68 -4.84 -37.45
C ASN A 157 -6.07 -3.53 -36.73
N ASP A 158 -5.29 -3.11 -35.74
CA ASP A 158 -5.50 -1.83 -35.08
C ASP A 158 -4.93 -0.71 -35.96
N GLN A 159 -5.82 0.04 -36.63
CA GLN A 159 -5.48 1.26 -37.39
C GLN A 159 -6.01 2.54 -36.72
#